data_AF-A0A7Y6WYA8-F1
#
_entry.id   AF-A0A7Y6WYA8-F1
#
_cell.length_a   1.000
_cell.length_b   1.000
_cell.length_c   1.000
_cell.angle_alpha   90.00
_cell.angle_beta   90.00
_cell.angle_gamma   90.00
#
_symmetry.space_group_name_H-M   'P 1'
#
loop_
_entity.id
_entity.type
_entity.pdbx_description
1 polymer ?
#
loop_
_entity_poly.entity_id
_entity_poly.type
_entity_poly.pdbx_seq_one_letter_code
_entity_poly.pdbx_strand_id
1 'polypeptide(L)'
;MSRVFDVSAITDTLRLSPKGAGEAVFHVINASRAAVRARLSVVPDAGARREWLVLEGEPQRDFPPTGAQRVVVRVRVPAGTPPGHFAFHLRVEDRDAPDARFAQGPAVTVEVVSSPPARRAFPMNWAVVAVGTFILLGTMASLLAADRARQPGPGAPCPDGHCGKGLTCAKQLDGGVCLTSQGQPCEAGSQCITGFCEPGVGCTVPLGKDCAASEDCPGALTCADVLGSSVCLLKPEEACENDRDCASFFCTPERKCNRDDGRCDSNAECQSPTQCGATKLCQLPDGQPCMRHEACLSGYCSETCQVSPESFQCESPCPAYTACVSGSCIPVDGELLNQNMLLTAPRILKGIRELRIQQGTRP
;
A
#
# COMPACT_ATOMS: atom_id res chain seq x y z
N MET A 1 8.85 33.18 -22.55
CA MET A 1 7.66 32.92 -23.41
C MET A 1 6.55 32.41 -22.51
N SER A 2 5.38 33.04 -22.48
CA SER A 2 4.25 32.60 -21.66
C SER A 2 3.68 31.29 -22.21
N ARG A 3 3.74 30.22 -21.42
CA ARG A 3 3.20 28.90 -21.77
C ARG A 3 1.66 29.00 -21.85
N VAL A 4 1.08 28.71 -23.01
CA VAL A 4 -0.37 28.85 -23.26
C VAL A 4 -1.17 27.69 -22.67
N PHE A 5 -0.59 26.49 -22.64
CA PHE A 5 -1.21 25.29 -22.08
C PHE A 5 -0.33 24.64 -21.03
N ASP A 6 -0.94 24.21 -19.94
CA ASP A 6 -0.34 23.26 -19.02
C ASP A 6 -0.98 21.88 -19.20
N VAL A 7 -0.15 20.83 -19.24
CA VAL A 7 -0.58 19.46 -19.53
C VAL A 7 0.03 18.53 -18.51
N SER A 8 -0.81 17.86 -17.73
CA SER A 8 -0.40 16.85 -16.76
C SER A 8 -1.09 15.52 -17.04
N ALA A 9 -0.43 14.41 -16.72
CA ALA A 9 -1.04 13.08 -16.74
C ALA A 9 -1.47 12.70 -15.32
N ILE A 10 -2.60 12.00 -15.17
CA ILE A 10 -3.03 11.46 -13.87
C ILE A 10 -2.13 10.30 -13.44
N THR A 11 -1.64 9.53 -14.41
CA THR A 11 -0.77 8.38 -14.20
C THR A 11 0.43 8.46 -15.13
N ASP A 12 1.60 8.14 -14.61
CA ASP A 12 2.88 7.99 -15.30
C ASP A 12 3.08 6.60 -15.92
N THR A 13 2.49 5.56 -15.31
CA THR A 13 2.51 4.18 -15.82
C THR A 13 1.10 3.63 -16.03
N LEU A 14 0.83 3.09 -17.22
CA LEU A 14 -0.42 2.44 -17.61
C LEU A 14 -0.24 0.93 -17.68
N ARG A 15 -0.89 0.21 -16.75
CA ARG A 15 -1.02 -1.25 -16.81
C ARG A 15 -2.18 -1.64 -17.72
N LEU A 16 -1.91 -2.50 -18.69
CA LEU A 16 -2.93 -3.01 -19.60
C LEU A 16 -3.69 -4.18 -19.00
N SER A 17 -4.97 -4.28 -19.34
CA SER A 17 -5.77 -5.48 -19.10
C SER A 17 -5.19 -6.70 -19.85
N PRO A 18 -5.60 -7.94 -19.51
CA PRO A 18 -5.17 -9.15 -20.21
C PRO A 18 -5.48 -9.18 -21.73
N LYS A 19 -6.35 -8.28 -22.21
CA LYS A 19 -6.68 -8.11 -23.63
C LYS A 19 -5.84 -7.03 -24.33
N GLY A 20 -4.83 -6.48 -23.65
CA GLY A 20 -3.96 -5.41 -24.18
C GLY A 20 -4.61 -4.03 -24.22
N ALA A 21 -5.67 -3.78 -23.44
CA ALA A 21 -6.40 -2.51 -23.43
C ALA A 21 -6.22 -1.73 -22.12
N GLY A 22 -6.13 -0.41 -22.20
CA GLY A 22 -6.06 0.52 -21.06
C GLY A 22 -6.44 1.95 -21.44
N GLU A 23 -6.56 2.84 -20.47
CA GLU A 23 -6.88 4.26 -20.68
C GLU A 23 -5.90 5.16 -19.91
N ALA A 24 -5.32 6.13 -20.60
CA ALA A 24 -4.53 7.19 -19.97
C ALA A 24 -5.34 8.49 -19.95
N VAL A 25 -5.22 9.24 -18.85
CA VAL A 25 -5.96 10.48 -18.66
C VAL A 25 -5.00 11.64 -18.47
N PHE A 26 -5.24 12.70 -19.23
CA PHE A 26 -4.53 13.97 -19.14
C PHE A 26 -5.46 15.09 -18.70
N HIS A 27 -4.94 16.00 -17.88
CA HIS A 27 -5.54 17.29 -17.60
C HIS A 27 -4.85 18.35 -18.45
N VAL A 28 -5.65 19.11 -19.19
CA VAL A 28 -5.17 20.23 -20.02
C VAL A 28 -5.78 21.50 -19.48
N ILE A 29 -4.94 22.47 -19.13
CA ILE A 29 -5.32 23.79 -18.63
C ILE A 29 -4.92 24.83 -19.66
N ASN A 30 -5.86 25.68 -20.07
CA ASN A 30 -5.54 26.91 -20.79
C ASN A 30 -5.03 27.94 -19.79
N ALA A 31 -3.72 28.13 -19.71
CA ALA A 31 -3.08 29.08 -18.79
C ALA A 31 -3.24 30.55 -19.24
N SER A 32 -3.81 30.79 -20.41
CA SER A 32 -4.06 32.14 -20.91
C SER A 32 -5.37 32.74 -20.38
N ARG A 33 -5.48 34.06 -20.46
CA ARG A 33 -6.70 34.82 -20.10
C ARG A 33 -7.69 34.95 -21.26
N ALA A 34 -7.41 34.34 -22.42
CA ALA A 34 -8.29 34.32 -23.57
C ALA A 34 -8.85 32.91 -23.79
N ALA A 35 -10.00 32.79 -24.43
CA ALA A 35 -10.46 31.48 -24.91
C ALA A 35 -9.55 31.03 -26.05
N VAL A 36 -9.21 29.73 -26.09
CA VAL A 36 -8.32 29.18 -27.11
C VAL A 36 -8.96 27.94 -27.71
N ARG A 37 -8.97 27.86 -29.05
CA ARG A 37 -9.33 26.64 -29.77
C ARG A 37 -8.08 25.81 -29.98
N ALA A 38 -7.98 24.69 -29.26
CA ALA A 38 -6.81 23.84 -29.28
C ALA A 38 -7.03 22.59 -30.14
N ARG A 39 -5.98 22.13 -30.80
CA ARG A 39 -5.90 20.79 -31.40
C ARG A 39 -5.13 19.86 -30.47
N LEU A 40 -5.73 18.70 -30.22
CA LEU A 40 -5.19 17.63 -29.41
C LEU A 40 -4.66 16.53 -30.32
N SER A 41 -3.42 16.10 -30.07
CA SER A 41 -2.82 14.97 -30.79
C SER A 41 -2.04 14.09 -29.83
N VAL A 42 -2.04 12.78 -30.09
CA VAL A 42 -1.24 11.82 -29.34
C VAL A 42 0.04 11.54 -30.12
N VAL A 43 1.18 11.73 -29.46
CA VAL A 43 2.51 11.55 -30.04
C VAL A 43 3.10 10.27 -29.46
N PRO A 44 3.27 9.21 -30.27
CA PRO A 44 3.96 8.00 -29.83
C PRO A 44 5.44 8.27 -29.55
N ASP A 45 6.00 7.54 -28.59
CA ASP A 45 7.41 7.55 -28.22
C ASP A 45 7.87 6.14 -27.81
N ALA A 46 9.16 5.93 -27.56
CA ALA A 46 9.76 4.69 -27.05
C ALA A 46 9.16 3.39 -27.63
N GLY A 47 8.98 3.34 -28.96
CA GLY A 47 8.48 2.16 -29.68
C GLY A 47 6.95 1.97 -29.69
N ALA A 48 6.18 2.86 -29.05
CA ALA A 48 4.71 2.87 -29.18
C ALA A 48 4.31 3.17 -30.63
N ARG A 49 3.22 2.56 -31.08
CA ARG A 49 2.69 2.80 -32.43
C ARG A 49 1.45 3.66 -32.40
N ARG A 50 1.31 4.55 -33.40
CA ARG A 50 0.21 5.52 -33.45
C ARG A 50 -1.16 4.85 -33.49
N GLU A 51 -1.26 3.71 -34.19
CA GLU A 51 -2.48 2.92 -34.32
C GLU A 51 -2.96 2.29 -32.99
N TRP A 52 -2.11 2.24 -31.97
CA TRP A 52 -2.49 1.76 -30.64
C TRP A 52 -3.21 2.82 -29.82
N LEU A 53 -3.11 4.09 -30.20
CA LEU A 53 -3.45 5.24 -29.37
C LEU A 53 -4.63 6.00 -29.98
N VAL A 54 -5.78 5.95 -29.31
CA VAL A 54 -7.01 6.58 -29.77
C VAL A 54 -7.40 7.69 -28.80
N LEU A 55 -7.49 8.93 -29.30
CA LEU A 55 -8.02 10.04 -28.53
C LEU A 55 -9.55 9.89 -28.43
N GLU A 56 -10.10 9.91 -27.23
CA GLU A 56 -11.55 9.89 -27.01
C GLU A 56 -12.15 11.26 -27.30
N GLY A 57 -13.21 11.30 -28.12
CA GLY A 57 -13.93 12.53 -28.46
C GLY A 57 -13.22 13.41 -29.49
N GLU A 58 -13.65 14.67 -29.59
CA GLU A 58 -13.17 15.55 -30.66
C GLU A 58 -11.70 15.96 -30.45
N PRO A 59 -10.88 15.91 -31.53
CA PRO A 59 -9.49 16.34 -31.49
C PRO A 59 -9.33 17.86 -31.53
N GLN A 60 -10.39 18.62 -31.80
CA GLN A 60 -10.40 20.08 -31.67
C GLN A 60 -11.39 20.47 -30.57
N ARG A 61 -10.93 21.27 -29.62
CA ARG A 61 -11.75 21.68 -28.47
C ARG A 61 -11.54 23.14 -28.12
N ASP A 62 -12.61 23.77 -27.67
CA ASP A 62 -12.57 25.12 -27.14
C ASP A 62 -12.27 25.08 -25.64
N PHE A 63 -11.21 25.76 -25.23
CA PHE A 63 -10.83 25.93 -23.84
C PHE A 63 -11.19 27.35 -23.38
N PRO A 64 -12.03 27.51 -22.35
CA PRO A 64 -12.31 28.83 -21.80
C PRO A 64 -11.05 29.43 -21.15
N PRO A 65 -11.01 30.75 -20.91
CA PRO A 65 -9.94 31.40 -20.17
C PRO A 65 -9.69 30.70 -18.85
N THR A 66 -8.44 30.37 -18.52
CA THR A 66 -8.07 29.64 -17.27
C THR A 66 -8.79 28.29 -17.07
N GLY A 67 -9.44 27.78 -18.11
CA GLY A 67 -10.27 26.57 -18.06
C GLY A 67 -9.46 25.29 -18.15
N ALA A 68 -9.95 24.24 -17.50
CA ALA A 68 -9.37 22.91 -17.55
C ALA A 68 -10.33 21.91 -18.21
N GLN A 69 -9.79 20.96 -18.97
CA GLN A 69 -10.55 19.81 -19.48
C GLN A 69 -9.78 18.51 -19.31
N ARG A 70 -10.52 17.43 -19.13
CA ARG A 70 -9.99 16.06 -19.10
C ARG A 70 -9.96 15.50 -20.52
N VAL A 71 -8.83 14.91 -20.87
CA VAL A 71 -8.58 14.27 -22.17
C VAL A 71 -8.23 12.81 -21.92
N VAL A 72 -8.95 11.89 -22.55
CA VAL A 72 -8.74 10.45 -22.39
C VAL A 72 -8.13 9.89 -23.67
N VAL A 73 -7.06 9.10 -23.52
CA VAL A 73 -6.43 8.36 -24.61
C VAL A 73 -6.61 6.87 -24.32
N ARG A 74 -7.37 6.20 -25.18
CA ARG A 74 -7.50 4.75 -25.16
C ARG A 74 -6.29 4.11 -25.81
N VAL A 75 -5.73 3.11 -25.15
CA VAL A 75 -4.60 2.33 -25.61
C VAL A 75 -5.06 0.91 -25.92
N ARG A 76 -4.75 0.41 -27.11
CA ARG A 76 -4.96 -0.99 -27.51
C ARG A 76 -3.71 -1.55 -28.18
N VAL A 77 -3.02 -2.42 -27.45
CA VAL A 77 -1.86 -3.14 -27.95
C VAL A 77 -2.32 -4.46 -28.57
N PRO A 78 -1.97 -4.75 -29.85
CA PRO A 78 -2.32 -5.99 -30.51
C PRO A 78 -1.74 -7.23 -29.79
N ALA A 79 -2.45 -8.36 -29.89
CA ALA A 79 -1.93 -9.64 -29.42
C ALA A 79 -0.65 -10.03 -30.18
N GLY A 80 0.35 -10.54 -29.46
CA GLY A 80 1.64 -10.92 -30.03
C GLY A 80 2.69 -9.80 -30.08
N THR A 81 2.37 -8.61 -29.57
CA THR A 81 3.39 -7.59 -29.27
C THR A 81 4.40 -8.14 -28.25
N PRO A 82 5.72 -8.05 -28.52
CA PRO A 82 6.73 -8.47 -27.57
C PRO A 82 6.60 -7.73 -26.23
N PRO A 83 6.92 -8.38 -25.11
CA PRO A 83 6.97 -7.70 -23.82
C PRO A 83 7.95 -6.52 -23.84
N GLY A 84 7.58 -5.43 -23.20
CA GLY A 84 8.41 -4.23 -23.16
C GLY A 84 7.67 -3.00 -22.64
N HIS A 85 8.43 -1.92 -22.51
CA HIS A 85 7.92 -0.60 -22.13
C HIS A 85 7.81 0.28 -23.39
N PHE A 86 6.64 0.86 -23.57
CA PHE A 86 6.33 1.78 -24.66
C PHE A 86 5.85 3.10 -24.09
N ALA A 87 6.06 4.24 -24.77
CA ALA A 87 5.67 5.53 -24.21
C ALA A 87 4.84 6.37 -25.19
N PHE A 88 4.06 7.31 -24.68
CA PHE A 88 3.43 8.33 -25.51
C PHE A 88 3.11 9.57 -24.70
N HIS A 89 2.86 10.67 -25.41
CA HIS A 89 2.55 11.97 -24.81
C HIS A 89 1.31 12.58 -25.47
N LEU A 90 0.58 13.39 -24.71
CA LEU A 90 -0.42 14.29 -25.29
C LEU A 90 0.26 15.60 -25.72
N ARG A 91 0.05 16.02 -26.97
CA ARG A 91 0.41 17.33 -27.48
C ARG A 91 -0.85 18.18 -27.68
N VAL A 92 -0.78 19.41 -27.20
CA VAL A 92 -1.84 20.41 -27.30
C VAL A 92 -1.27 21.62 -28.02
N GLU A 93 -1.91 22.06 -29.09
CA GLU A 93 -1.47 23.20 -29.90
C GLU A 93 -2.62 24.18 -30.16
N ASP A 94 -2.33 25.48 -30.08
CA ASP A 94 -3.26 26.53 -30.44
C ASP A 94 -3.50 26.47 -31.96
N ARG A 95 -4.76 26.39 -32.38
CA ARG A 95 -5.10 26.32 -33.81
C ARG A 95 -4.60 27.54 -34.58
N ASP A 96 -4.55 28.71 -33.95
CA ASP A 96 -4.20 29.96 -34.61
C ASP A 96 -2.68 30.19 -34.66
N ALA A 97 -1.88 29.42 -33.90
CA ALA A 97 -0.42 29.48 -33.92
C ALA A 97 0.23 28.14 -33.46
N PRO A 98 0.06 27.04 -34.21
CA PRO A 98 0.39 25.68 -33.74
C PRO A 98 1.89 25.45 -33.51
N ASP A 99 2.77 26.15 -34.24
CA ASP A 99 4.22 26.02 -34.11
C ASP A 99 4.82 26.89 -33.00
N ALA A 100 4.10 27.94 -32.58
CA ALA A 100 4.57 28.90 -31.58
C ALA A 100 3.90 28.73 -30.21
N ARG A 101 2.70 28.14 -30.17
CA ARG A 101 1.87 28.00 -28.96
C ARG A 101 1.40 26.56 -28.81
N PHE A 102 2.32 25.71 -28.36
CA PHE A 102 2.01 24.33 -28.05
C PHE A 102 2.59 23.94 -26.67
N ALA A 103 2.06 22.85 -26.13
CA ALA A 103 2.62 22.17 -24.97
C ALA A 103 2.57 20.66 -25.18
N GLN A 104 3.61 19.99 -24.70
CA GLN A 104 3.65 18.54 -24.61
C GLN A 104 3.51 18.14 -23.14
N GLY A 105 2.65 17.16 -22.89
CA GLY A 105 2.48 16.54 -21.58
C GLY A 105 3.61 15.58 -21.23
N PRO A 106 3.64 15.10 -19.98
CA PRO A 106 4.59 14.07 -19.55
C PRO A 106 4.39 12.76 -20.32
N ALA A 107 5.44 11.93 -20.36
CA ALA A 107 5.38 10.59 -20.94
C ALA A 107 4.49 9.70 -20.09
N VAL A 108 3.60 8.95 -20.73
CA VAL A 108 2.88 7.84 -20.11
C VAL A 108 3.50 6.54 -20.61
N THR A 109 4.02 5.74 -19.69
CA THR A 109 4.66 4.45 -19.98
C THR A 109 3.62 3.33 -19.97
N VAL A 110 3.49 2.59 -21.05
CA VAL A 110 2.65 1.41 -21.19
C VAL A 110 3.52 0.17 -20.99
N GLU A 111 3.17 -0.65 -20.00
CA GLU A 111 3.85 -1.91 -19.73
C GLU A 111 3.11 -3.07 -20.40
N VAL A 112 3.78 -3.73 -21.36
CA VAL A 112 3.25 -4.93 -22.02
C VAL A 112 3.90 -6.15 -21.41
N VAL A 113 3.12 -6.92 -20.66
CA VAL A 113 3.50 -8.25 -20.16
C VAL A 113 3.11 -9.31 -21.19
N SER A 114 3.90 -10.40 -21.33
CA SER A 114 3.73 -11.41 -22.38
C SER A 114 2.31 -11.97 -22.43
N SER A 115 1.60 -11.73 -23.54
CA SER A 115 0.37 -12.45 -23.86
C SER A 115 0.71 -13.74 -24.62
N PRO A 116 0.08 -14.89 -24.29
CA PRO A 116 0.27 -16.13 -25.04
C PRO A 116 -0.06 -15.92 -26.52
N PRO A 117 0.78 -16.38 -27.47
CA PRO A 117 0.52 -16.16 -28.89
C PRO A 117 -0.82 -16.77 -29.31
N ALA A 118 -1.57 -16.01 -30.12
CA ALA A 118 -2.82 -16.50 -30.71
C ALA A 118 -2.55 -17.82 -31.45
N ARG A 119 -3.32 -18.87 -31.14
CA ARG A 119 -3.18 -20.18 -31.77
C ARG A 119 -3.31 -20.02 -33.29
N ARG A 120 -2.20 -20.26 -34.00
CA ARG A 120 -2.20 -20.42 -35.46
C ARG A 120 -3.18 -21.53 -35.81
N ALA A 121 -4.13 -21.23 -36.69
CA ALA A 121 -5.01 -22.24 -37.27
C ALA A 121 -4.13 -23.27 -37.99
N PHE A 122 -4.07 -24.48 -37.44
CA PHE A 122 -3.23 -25.56 -37.91
C PHE A 122 -4.00 -26.35 -38.98
N PRO A 123 -3.37 -26.75 -40.11
CA PRO A 123 -4.05 -27.36 -41.25
C PRO A 123 -4.63 -28.75 -40.92
N MET A 124 -5.79 -29.04 -41.54
CA MET A 124 -6.78 -30.08 -41.24
C MET A 124 -6.31 -31.55 -41.43
N ASN A 125 -5.02 -31.80 -41.58
CA ASN A 125 -4.48 -33.08 -42.04
C ASN A 125 -4.01 -33.98 -40.89
N TRP A 126 -4.07 -33.50 -39.64
CA TRP A 126 -3.62 -34.22 -38.43
C TRP A 126 -4.77 -34.74 -37.54
N ALA A 127 -6.03 -34.50 -37.93
CA ALA A 127 -7.19 -34.79 -37.09
C ALA A 127 -7.38 -36.27 -36.73
N VAL A 128 -6.90 -37.21 -37.56
CA VAL A 128 -7.08 -38.65 -37.33
C VAL A 128 -6.11 -39.21 -36.28
N VAL A 129 -4.88 -38.68 -36.22
CA VAL A 129 -3.89 -39.10 -35.20
C VAL A 129 -4.20 -38.47 -33.84
N ALA A 130 -4.73 -37.25 -33.85
CA ALA A 130 -5.06 -36.52 -32.63
C ALA A 130 -6.15 -37.19 -31.78
N VAL A 131 -7.18 -37.82 -32.37
CA VAL A 131 -8.29 -38.42 -31.62
C VAL A 131 -7.84 -39.60 -30.76
N GLY A 132 -6.99 -40.48 -31.30
CA GLY A 132 -6.46 -41.63 -30.55
C GLY A 132 -5.61 -41.21 -29.35
N THR A 133 -4.78 -40.17 -29.52
CA THR A 133 -3.95 -39.65 -28.43
C THR A 133 -4.77 -38.78 -27.47
N PHE A 134 -5.80 -38.07 -27.91
CA PHE A 134 -6.68 -37.26 -27.04
C PHE A 134 -7.54 -38.11 -26.11
N ILE A 135 -7.95 -39.32 -26.51
CA ILE A 135 -8.71 -40.21 -25.62
C ILE A 135 -7.80 -40.75 -24.50
N LEU A 136 -6.55 -41.07 -24.83
CA LEU A 136 -5.54 -41.53 -23.85
C LEU A 136 -5.02 -40.38 -22.96
N LEU A 137 -4.71 -39.21 -23.53
CA LEU A 137 -4.30 -38.03 -22.76
C LEU A 137 -5.47 -37.42 -22.00
N GLY A 138 -6.69 -37.48 -22.55
CA GLY A 138 -7.90 -36.98 -21.91
C GLY A 138 -8.30 -37.83 -20.71
N THR A 139 -8.16 -39.16 -20.78
CA THR A 139 -8.35 -40.04 -19.60
C THR A 139 -7.26 -39.81 -18.55
N MET A 140 -5.99 -39.65 -18.94
CA MET A 140 -4.90 -39.28 -18.03
C MET A 140 -5.05 -37.88 -17.41
N ALA A 141 -5.49 -36.88 -18.19
CA ALA A 141 -5.72 -35.51 -17.73
C ALA A 141 -6.99 -35.41 -16.88
N SER A 142 -8.03 -36.19 -17.15
CA SER A 142 -9.21 -36.30 -16.28
C SER A 142 -8.87 -36.97 -14.95
N LEU A 143 -7.96 -37.95 -14.92
CA LEU A 143 -7.45 -38.52 -13.68
C LEU A 143 -6.60 -37.51 -12.88
N LEU A 144 -5.77 -36.70 -13.55
CA LEU A 144 -4.98 -35.63 -12.90
C LEU A 144 -5.83 -34.40 -12.49
N ALA A 145 -6.91 -34.10 -13.20
CA ALA A 145 -7.85 -33.04 -12.84
C ALA A 145 -8.79 -33.46 -11.69
N ALA A 146 -9.14 -34.75 -11.61
CA ALA A 146 -9.86 -35.30 -10.47
C ALA A 146 -9.05 -35.23 -9.16
N ASP A 147 -7.71 -35.29 -9.23
CA ASP A 147 -6.85 -35.06 -8.06
C ASP A 147 -6.77 -33.59 -7.62
N ARG A 148 -6.91 -32.63 -8.55
CA ARG A 148 -7.02 -31.21 -8.18
C ARG A 148 -8.36 -30.86 -7.53
N ALA A 149 -9.42 -31.61 -7.81
CA ALA A 149 -10.72 -31.43 -7.17
C ALA A 149 -10.78 -31.96 -5.72
N ARG A 150 -9.74 -32.64 -5.22
CA ARG A 150 -9.67 -33.17 -3.85
C ARG A 150 -9.00 -32.23 -2.84
N GLN A 151 -8.36 -31.14 -3.29
CA GLN A 151 -7.71 -30.22 -2.35
C GLN A 151 -8.71 -29.17 -1.84
N PRO A 152 -8.82 -28.95 -0.52
CA PRO A 152 -9.71 -27.94 0.05
C PRO A 152 -9.36 -26.55 -0.48
N GLY A 153 -10.37 -25.82 -0.98
CA GLY A 153 -10.24 -24.44 -1.46
C GLY A 153 -10.31 -23.40 -0.31
N PRO A 154 -10.22 -22.10 -0.64
CA PRO A 154 -10.41 -21.02 0.34
C PRO A 154 -11.73 -21.16 1.10
N GLY A 155 -11.69 -21.02 2.43
CA GLY A 155 -12.85 -21.16 3.32
C GLY A 155 -13.30 -22.61 3.58
N ALA A 156 -12.65 -23.62 3.00
CA ALA A 156 -12.97 -25.03 3.25
C ALA A 156 -12.34 -25.52 4.57
N PRO A 157 -12.97 -26.49 5.27
CA PRO A 157 -12.39 -27.09 6.46
C PRO A 157 -11.14 -27.93 6.10
N CYS A 158 -10.13 -27.89 6.97
CA CYS A 158 -8.89 -28.67 6.88
C CYS A 158 -8.68 -29.50 8.16
N PRO A 159 -9.47 -30.57 8.38
CA PRO A 159 -9.35 -31.41 9.58
C PRO A 159 -7.96 -32.07 9.70
N ASP A 160 -7.35 -32.41 8.57
CA ASP A 160 -6.02 -33.03 8.52
C ASP A 160 -4.87 -32.01 8.39
N GLY A 161 -5.14 -30.71 8.52
CA GLY A 161 -4.13 -29.65 8.40
C GLY A 161 -3.66 -29.33 6.97
N HIS A 162 -4.23 -29.98 5.96
CA HIS A 162 -3.83 -29.83 4.55
C HIS A 162 -4.81 -28.92 3.80
N CYS A 163 -4.25 -27.99 3.02
CA CYS A 163 -5.01 -27.10 2.13
C CYS A 163 -4.45 -27.17 0.70
N GLY A 164 -5.23 -26.68 -0.27
CA GLY A 164 -4.74 -26.46 -1.63
C GLY A 164 -3.54 -25.51 -1.67
N LYS A 165 -2.79 -25.54 -2.78
CA LYS A 165 -1.61 -24.68 -2.97
C LYS A 165 -1.94 -23.20 -2.73
N GLY A 166 -1.13 -22.52 -1.91
CA GLY A 166 -1.28 -21.09 -1.61
C GLY A 166 -2.24 -20.78 -0.44
N LEU A 167 -2.69 -21.80 0.28
CA LEU A 167 -3.58 -21.68 1.43
C LEU A 167 -2.90 -22.17 2.71
N THR A 168 -3.24 -21.57 3.84
CA THR A 168 -2.77 -21.98 5.17
C THR A 168 -3.95 -22.44 6.01
N CYS A 169 -3.80 -23.58 6.67
CA CYS A 169 -4.81 -24.09 7.60
C CYS A 169 -4.73 -23.33 8.93
N ALA A 170 -5.68 -22.44 9.21
CA ALA A 170 -5.78 -21.73 10.48
C ALA A 170 -6.60 -22.56 11.48
N LYS A 171 -6.03 -22.85 12.65
CA LYS A 171 -6.70 -23.66 13.70
C LYS A 171 -7.82 -22.84 14.37
N GLN A 172 -9.03 -23.40 14.40
CA GLN A 172 -10.15 -22.96 15.23
C GLN A 172 -10.54 -24.06 16.24
N LEU A 173 -11.41 -23.71 17.21
CA LEU A 173 -11.85 -24.63 18.26
C LEU A 173 -12.50 -25.92 17.72
N ASP A 174 -13.17 -25.86 16.57
CA ASP A 174 -13.93 -26.98 15.97
C ASP A 174 -13.24 -27.61 14.74
N GLY A 175 -11.95 -27.33 14.52
CA GLY A 175 -11.18 -27.77 13.35
C GLY A 175 -10.47 -26.61 12.64
N GLY A 176 -9.66 -26.90 11.63
CA GLY A 176 -8.97 -25.86 10.86
C GLY A 176 -9.77 -25.37 9.66
N VAL A 177 -9.54 -24.14 9.19
CA VAL A 177 -10.07 -23.61 7.92
C VAL A 177 -8.92 -23.14 7.02
N CYS A 178 -9.03 -23.41 5.72
CA CYS A 178 -8.06 -22.98 4.72
C CYS A 178 -8.25 -21.51 4.37
N LEU A 179 -7.27 -20.67 4.72
CA LEU A 179 -7.30 -19.23 4.50
C LEU A 179 -6.22 -18.79 3.51
N THR A 180 -6.50 -17.72 2.77
CA THR A 180 -5.60 -17.08 1.80
C THR A 180 -4.79 -15.96 2.47
N SER A 181 -3.54 -15.79 2.04
CA SER A 181 -2.65 -14.73 2.52
C SER A 181 -3.03 -13.35 1.99
N GLN A 182 -2.43 -12.29 2.56
CA GLN A 182 -2.62 -10.90 2.11
C GLN A 182 -2.34 -10.73 0.60
N GLY A 183 -3.13 -9.89 -0.06
CA GLY A 183 -3.04 -9.59 -1.50
C GLY A 183 -3.56 -10.70 -2.41
N GLN A 184 -3.98 -11.85 -1.88
CA GLN A 184 -4.62 -12.90 -2.68
C GLN A 184 -6.09 -12.55 -2.94
N PRO A 185 -6.63 -12.91 -4.11
CA PRO A 185 -8.03 -12.67 -4.43
C PRO A 185 -8.93 -13.41 -3.43
N CYS A 186 -10.03 -12.77 -3.07
CA CYS A 186 -11.01 -13.28 -2.13
C CYS A 186 -12.41 -12.82 -2.53
N GLU A 187 -13.42 -13.52 -2.05
CA GLU A 187 -14.84 -13.17 -2.20
C GLU A 187 -15.47 -12.71 -0.87
N ALA A 188 -14.94 -13.18 0.25
CA ALA A 188 -15.40 -12.83 1.60
C ALA A 188 -14.24 -12.81 2.60
N GLY A 189 -14.37 -12.02 3.67
CA GLY A 189 -13.34 -11.90 4.71
C GLY A 189 -13.01 -13.22 5.42
N SER A 190 -13.97 -14.15 5.50
CA SER A 190 -13.77 -15.49 6.05
C SER A 190 -12.83 -16.39 5.24
N GLN A 191 -12.46 -15.97 4.02
CA GLN A 191 -11.46 -16.67 3.20
C GLN A 191 -10.04 -16.14 3.46
N CYS A 192 -9.89 -15.02 4.16
CA CYS A 192 -8.62 -14.34 4.35
C CYS A 192 -8.03 -14.62 5.74
N ILE A 193 -6.71 -14.86 5.81
CA ILE A 193 -5.99 -14.92 7.09
C ILE A 193 -6.14 -13.60 7.87
N THR A 194 -6.23 -12.50 7.12
CA THR A 194 -6.43 -11.15 7.65
C THR A 194 -7.87 -10.90 8.15
N GLY A 195 -8.81 -11.82 7.87
CA GLY A 195 -10.22 -11.69 8.19
C GLY A 195 -10.98 -10.67 7.33
N PHE A 196 -10.32 -10.01 6.38
CA PHE A 196 -10.91 -8.94 5.58
C PHE A 196 -10.60 -9.11 4.10
N CYS A 197 -11.65 -8.97 3.29
CA CYS A 197 -11.58 -9.10 1.85
C CYS A 197 -12.05 -7.81 1.19
N GLU A 198 -11.18 -7.21 0.39
CA GLU A 198 -11.49 -6.00 -0.35
C GLU A 198 -11.75 -6.34 -1.83
N PRO A 199 -12.97 -6.09 -2.34
CA PRO A 199 -13.32 -6.44 -3.72
C PRO A 199 -12.37 -5.83 -4.75
N GLY A 200 -11.75 -6.68 -5.57
CA GLY A 200 -10.81 -6.25 -6.62
C GLY A 200 -9.38 -5.98 -6.15
N VAL A 201 -9.12 -5.97 -4.83
CA VAL A 201 -7.78 -5.88 -4.24
C VAL A 201 -7.33 -7.24 -3.70
N GLY A 202 -8.22 -7.96 -3.04
CA GLY A 202 -7.92 -9.23 -2.37
C GLY A 202 -7.93 -9.09 -0.85
N CYS A 203 -7.29 -10.02 -0.15
CA CYS A 203 -7.22 -10.01 1.30
C CYS A 203 -6.36 -8.85 1.79
N THR A 204 -6.96 -7.95 2.57
CA THR A 204 -6.27 -6.79 3.14
C THR A 204 -6.35 -6.83 4.65
N VAL A 205 -5.49 -6.05 5.32
CA VAL A 205 -5.52 -5.88 6.76
C VAL A 205 -6.22 -4.54 7.03
N PRO A 206 -7.33 -4.49 7.78
CA PRO A 206 -8.10 -3.26 8.00
C PRO A 206 -7.42 -2.36 9.04
N LEU A 207 -6.22 -1.89 8.72
CA LEU A 207 -5.45 -0.98 9.57
C LEU A 207 -6.20 0.35 9.75
N GLY A 208 -6.11 0.91 10.96
CA GLY A 208 -6.68 2.21 11.28
C GLY A 208 -8.18 2.20 11.61
N LYS A 209 -8.82 1.03 11.67
CA LYS A 209 -10.19 0.89 12.18
C LYS A 209 -10.23 1.24 13.67
N ASP A 210 -11.23 1.99 14.12
CA ASP A 210 -11.39 2.31 15.53
C ASP A 210 -11.67 1.05 16.39
N CYS A 211 -11.16 1.04 17.61
CA CYS A 211 -11.33 -0.04 18.58
C CYS A 211 -11.47 0.51 20.01
N ALA A 212 -12.08 -0.26 20.91
CA ALA A 212 -12.09 0.01 22.34
C ALA A 212 -11.17 -0.96 23.11
N ALA A 213 -11.01 -2.19 22.59
CA ALA A 213 -10.13 -3.21 23.14
C ALA A 213 -9.47 -4.06 22.03
N SER A 214 -8.40 -4.78 22.35
CA SER A 214 -7.67 -5.61 21.37
C SER A 214 -8.51 -6.73 20.75
N GLU A 215 -9.57 -7.16 21.42
CA GLU A 215 -10.55 -8.14 20.91
C GLU A 215 -11.44 -7.60 19.79
N ASP A 216 -11.57 -6.28 19.65
CA ASP A 216 -12.28 -5.64 18.52
C ASP A 216 -11.49 -5.74 17.21
N CYS A 217 -10.18 -6.02 17.32
CA CYS A 217 -9.24 -6.03 16.21
C CYS A 217 -9.06 -7.46 15.67
N PRO A 218 -9.38 -7.70 14.39
CA PRO A 218 -9.35 -9.05 13.83
C PRO A 218 -7.91 -9.55 13.58
N GLY A 219 -7.71 -10.86 13.78
CA GLY A 219 -6.51 -11.58 13.36
C GLY A 219 -5.21 -11.04 13.97
N ALA A 220 -4.31 -10.59 13.10
CA ALA A 220 -2.97 -10.09 13.42
C ALA A 220 -2.96 -8.67 14.03
N LEU A 221 -4.14 -8.08 14.27
CA LEU A 221 -4.26 -6.72 14.79
C LEU A 221 -4.45 -6.67 16.31
N THR A 222 -4.01 -5.58 16.94
CA THR A 222 -4.26 -5.19 18.33
C THR A 222 -4.69 -3.73 18.40
N CYS A 223 -5.39 -3.36 19.47
CA CYS A 223 -5.84 -2.00 19.68
C CYS A 223 -4.69 -1.16 20.26
N ALA A 224 -4.33 -0.07 19.60
CA ALA A 224 -3.24 0.83 20.01
C ALA A 224 -3.74 2.26 20.17
N ASP A 225 -3.32 2.95 21.23
CA ASP A 225 -3.66 4.36 21.45
C ASP A 225 -2.75 5.29 20.65
N VAL A 226 -3.38 6.19 19.91
CA VAL A 226 -2.74 7.18 19.05
C VAL A 226 -3.19 8.57 19.49
N LEU A 227 -2.62 9.03 20.61
CA LEU A 227 -2.88 10.34 21.23
C LEU A 227 -4.37 10.55 21.54
N GLY A 228 -4.98 9.61 22.28
CA GLY A 228 -6.37 9.68 22.72
C GLY A 228 -7.38 9.19 21.68
N SER A 229 -6.92 8.43 20.69
CA SER A 229 -7.78 7.69 19.76
C SER A 229 -7.22 6.29 19.57
N SER A 230 -8.02 5.27 19.82
CA SER A 230 -7.56 3.89 19.73
C SER A 230 -7.93 3.27 18.38
N VAL A 231 -6.95 2.67 17.70
CA VAL A 231 -7.11 2.07 16.37
C VAL A 231 -6.43 0.71 16.28
N CYS A 232 -6.95 -0.15 15.41
CA CYS A 232 -6.38 -1.45 15.13
C CYS A 232 -5.13 -1.34 14.26
N LEU A 233 -3.99 -1.78 14.82
CA LEU A 233 -2.67 -1.84 14.17
C LEU A 233 -2.06 -3.23 14.35
N LEU A 234 -1.01 -3.56 13.60
CA LEU A 234 -0.33 -4.85 13.64
C LEU A 234 0.29 -5.13 15.01
N LYS A 235 0.13 -6.36 15.49
CA LYS A 235 0.79 -6.90 16.69
C LYS A 235 2.32 -6.97 16.50
N PRO A 236 3.09 -7.05 17.60
CA PRO A 236 4.52 -7.37 17.52
C PRO A 236 4.79 -8.63 16.69
N GLU A 237 5.95 -8.67 16.03
CA GLU A 237 6.43 -9.74 15.13
C GLU A 237 5.70 -9.88 13.79
N GLU A 238 4.56 -9.20 13.59
CA GLU A 238 3.83 -9.22 12.34
C GLU A 238 4.59 -8.48 11.23
N ALA A 239 4.42 -8.96 9.99
CA ALA A 239 5.08 -8.37 8.84
C ALA A 239 4.52 -6.97 8.54
N CYS A 240 5.40 -5.98 8.41
CA CYS A 240 5.04 -4.58 8.19
C CYS A 240 5.73 -3.99 6.97
N GLU A 241 5.19 -2.88 6.47
CA GLU A 241 5.83 -2.08 5.42
C GLU A 241 6.31 -0.73 5.94
N ASN A 242 5.55 -0.15 6.86
CA ASN A 242 5.77 1.17 7.42
C ASN A 242 5.60 1.14 8.93
N ASP A 243 6.25 2.07 9.62
CA ASP A 243 6.14 2.26 11.08
C ASP A 243 4.68 2.41 11.54
N ARG A 244 3.87 3.14 10.77
CA ARG A 244 2.45 3.39 11.07
C ARG A 244 1.58 2.13 11.05
N ASP A 245 2.08 1.02 10.51
CA ASP A 245 1.31 -0.21 10.41
C ASP A 245 1.31 -0.95 11.78
N CYS A 246 2.31 -0.67 12.63
CA CYS A 246 2.57 -1.38 13.88
C CYS A 246 1.99 -0.65 15.09
N ALA A 247 1.49 -1.41 16.08
CA ALA A 247 1.03 -0.88 17.36
C ALA A 247 2.16 -0.19 18.17
N SER A 248 3.40 -0.64 17.99
CA SER A 248 4.61 -0.01 18.52
C SER A 248 5.06 1.24 17.77
N PHE A 249 4.41 1.54 16.64
CA PHE A 249 4.78 2.60 15.71
C PHE A 249 6.23 2.47 15.19
N PHE A 250 6.74 1.24 15.11
CA PHE A 250 8.08 0.96 14.62
C PHE A 250 8.12 -0.35 13.84
N CYS A 251 8.43 -0.25 12.55
CA CYS A 251 8.68 -1.38 11.66
C CYS A 251 10.20 -1.55 11.53
N THR A 252 10.72 -2.67 12.03
CA THR A 252 12.17 -2.90 12.05
C THR A 252 12.74 -3.08 10.65
N PRO A 253 14.07 -2.97 10.45
CA PRO A 253 14.72 -3.24 9.17
C PRO A 253 14.43 -4.64 8.60
N GLU A 254 14.13 -5.62 9.47
CA GLU A 254 13.72 -6.98 9.11
C GLU A 254 12.24 -7.07 8.67
N ARG A 255 11.55 -5.93 8.57
CA ARG A 255 10.14 -5.80 8.17
C ARG A 255 9.17 -6.49 9.11
N LYS A 256 9.44 -6.38 10.41
CA LYS A 256 8.57 -6.87 11.47
C LYS A 256 8.20 -5.75 12.44
N CYS A 257 6.99 -5.80 12.97
CA CYS A 257 6.59 -4.87 14.01
C CYS A 257 7.40 -5.12 15.27
N ASN A 258 8.03 -4.06 15.77
CA ASN A 258 8.76 -4.12 17.02
C ASN A 258 7.79 -4.34 18.20
N ARG A 259 8.34 -4.75 19.35
CA ARG A 259 7.57 -4.85 20.60
C ARG A 259 6.95 -3.50 20.97
N ASP A 260 5.74 -3.54 21.51
CA ASP A 260 4.89 -2.38 21.84
C ASP A 260 4.87 -2.06 23.34
N ASP A 261 5.69 -2.73 24.14
CA ASP A 261 5.79 -2.51 25.59
C ASP A 261 6.78 -1.42 26.02
N GLY A 262 7.35 -0.69 25.06
CA GLY A 262 8.31 0.40 25.29
C GLY A 262 9.66 -0.03 25.87
N ARG A 263 9.92 -1.34 25.97
CA ARG A 263 11.17 -1.90 26.53
C ARG A 263 12.18 -2.18 25.44
N CYS A 264 13.45 -2.23 25.81
CA CYS A 264 14.55 -2.48 24.88
C CYS A 264 15.69 -3.25 25.52
N ASP A 265 16.42 -4.04 24.74
CA ASP A 265 17.74 -4.54 25.11
C ASP A 265 18.87 -3.67 24.53
N SER A 266 18.62 -3.04 23.38
CA SER A 266 19.56 -2.16 22.67
C SER A 266 18.86 -0.99 21.96
N ASN A 267 19.65 -0.01 21.48
CA ASN A 267 19.12 1.11 20.68
C ASN A 267 18.47 0.67 19.35
N ALA A 268 18.74 -0.54 18.85
CA ALA A 268 18.14 -1.04 17.62
C ALA A 268 16.63 -1.30 17.77
N GLU A 269 16.16 -1.50 19.00
CA GLU A 269 14.74 -1.72 19.32
C GLU A 269 14.00 -0.41 19.61
N CYS A 270 14.68 0.74 19.54
CA CYS A 270 14.10 2.03 19.84
C CYS A 270 13.96 2.86 18.56
N GLN A 271 12.74 3.33 18.29
CA GLN A 271 12.47 4.18 17.14
C GLN A 271 13.15 5.54 17.33
N SER A 272 13.87 6.02 16.31
CA SER A 272 14.50 7.33 16.35
C SER A 272 13.45 8.43 16.57
N PRO A 273 13.64 9.37 17.53
CA PRO A 273 14.89 9.72 18.21
C PRO A 273 15.09 9.07 19.61
N THR A 274 14.24 8.12 20.02
CA THR A 274 14.37 7.48 21.34
C THR A 274 15.63 6.64 21.46
N GLN A 275 16.11 6.45 22.69
CA GLN A 275 17.28 5.65 23.01
C GLN A 275 16.97 4.68 24.14
N CYS A 276 17.66 3.55 24.12
CA CYS A 276 17.58 2.54 25.15
C CYS A 276 18.41 2.98 26.36
N GLY A 277 17.72 3.45 27.40
CA GLY A 277 18.35 3.90 28.65
C GLY A 277 18.85 2.76 29.53
N ALA A 278 19.52 3.10 30.63
CA ALA A 278 19.97 2.13 31.64
C ALA A 278 18.80 1.34 32.27
N THR A 279 17.60 1.93 32.28
CA THR A 279 16.36 1.34 32.78
C THR A 279 15.69 0.41 31.76
N LYS A 280 16.29 0.14 30.60
CA LYS A 280 15.74 -0.76 29.56
C LYS A 280 14.39 -0.30 28.99
N LEU A 281 14.21 1.02 28.92
CA LEU A 281 13.06 1.70 28.31
C LEU A 281 13.55 2.54 27.12
N CYS A 282 12.77 2.58 26.04
CA CYS A 282 12.99 3.51 24.93
C CYS A 282 12.48 4.90 25.32
N GLN A 283 13.41 5.78 25.68
CA GLN A 283 13.08 7.12 26.18
C GLN A 283 13.72 8.19 25.31
N LEU A 284 13.13 9.39 25.34
CA LEU A 284 13.56 10.53 24.55
C LEU A 284 14.82 11.18 25.16
N PRO A 285 15.84 11.52 24.35
CA PRO A 285 16.95 12.33 24.80
C PRO A 285 16.56 13.79 25.00
N ASP A 286 17.44 14.54 25.68
CA ASP A 286 17.25 15.97 25.90
C ASP A 286 17.05 16.74 24.58
N GLY A 287 16.19 17.77 24.62
CA GLY A 287 15.80 18.60 23.49
C GLY A 287 14.60 18.09 22.69
N GLN A 288 14.13 16.86 22.92
CA GLN A 288 12.94 16.33 22.24
C GLN A 288 11.65 16.80 22.92
N PRO A 289 10.56 17.08 22.17
CA PRO A 289 9.26 17.40 22.75
C PRO A 289 8.69 16.22 23.54
N CYS A 290 8.07 16.51 24.67
CA CYS A 290 7.54 15.51 25.59
C CYS A 290 6.23 15.99 26.23
N MET A 291 5.40 15.04 26.69
CA MET A 291 4.20 15.33 27.49
C MET A 291 4.35 14.90 28.94
N ARG A 292 5.26 13.97 29.25
CA ARG A 292 5.41 13.37 30.58
C ARG A 292 6.86 13.16 30.95
N HIS A 293 7.15 13.25 32.25
CA HIS A 293 8.51 13.16 32.80
C HIS A 293 9.18 11.82 32.49
N GLU A 294 8.44 10.73 32.66
CA GLU A 294 8.86 9.36 32.44
C GLU A 294 9.20 9.03 30.98
N ALA A 295 8.79 9.86 30.02
CA ALA A 295 9.15 9.68 28.62
C ALA A 295 10.59 10.12 28.30
N CYS A 296 11.20 10.93 29.16
CA CYS A 296 12.54 11.47 28.98
C CYS A 296 13.59 10.59 29.68
N LEU A 297 14.76 10.41 29.04
CA LEU A 297 15.92 9.72 29.66
C LEU A 297 16.35 10.39 30.96
N SER A 298 16.21 11.70 31.04
CA SER A 298 16.50 12.50 32.23
C SER A 298 15.46 12.33 33.34
N GLY A 299 14.28 11.79 33.05
CA GLY A 299 13.13 11.80 33.95
C GLY A 299 12.49 13.18 34.13
N TYR A 300 12.78 14.14 33.25
CA TYR A 300 12.25 15.50 33.37
C TYR A 300 11.78 16.08 32.03
N CYS A 301 10.50 16.45 32.00
CA CYS A 301 9.83 17.07 30.87
C CYS A 301 9.34 18.47 31.26
N SER A 302 9.74 19.47 30.48
CA SER A 302 9.26 20.85 30.57
C SER A 302 9.00 21.37 29.17
N GLU A 303 7.96 20.84 28.52
CA GLU A 303 7.67 20.93 27.05
C GLU A 303 8.67 20.16 26.18
N THR A 304 9.94 20.18 26.55
CA THR A 304 11.00 19.34 26.01
C THR A 304 11.71 18.58 27.13
N CYS A 305 12.31 17.44 26.77
CA CYS A 305 13.18 16.69 27.66
C CYS A 305 14.40 17.55 27.99
N GLN A 306 14.71 17.67 29.26
CA GLN A 306 15.81 18.50 29.75
C GLN A 306 16.52 17.79 30.90
N VAL A 307 17.74 18.21 31.19
CA VAL A 307 18.48 17.76 32.37
C VAL A 307 17.62 17.98 33.62
N SER A 308 17.43 16.91 34.40
CA SER A 308 16.61 16.95 35.59
C SER A 308 17.26 17.83 36.68
N PRO A 309 16.53 18.82 37.24
CA PRO A 309 17.03 19.62 38.35
C PRO A 309 17.30 18.72 39.58
N GLU A 310 18.20 19.14 40.47
CA GLU A 310 18.62 18.32 41.62
C GLU A 310 17.45 17.81 42.48
N SER A 311 16.39 18.61 42.63
CA SER A 311 15.19 18.23 43.38
C SER A 311 14.33 17.13 42.73
N PHE A 312 14.57 16.81 41.46
CA PHE A 312 13.86 15.77 40.70
C PHE A 312 14.70 14.52 40.47
N GLN A 313 15.98 14.54 40.85
CA GLN A 313 16.89 13.42 40.67
C GLN A 313 16.62 12.33 41.73
N CYS A 314 16.72 11.08 41.31
CA CYS A 314 16.61 9.93 42.20
C CYS A 314 17.98 9.64 42.82
N GLU A 315 17.99 9.28 44.09
CA GLU A 315 19.23 9.01 44.84
C GLU A 315 20.02 7.81 44.29
N SER A 316 19.35 6.89 43.60
CA SER A 316 19.98 5.74 42.95
C SER A 316 19.45 5.55 41.53
N PRO A 317 20.23 4.89 40.64
CA PRO A 317 19.74 4.50 39.33
C PRO A 317 18.47 3.67 39.50
N CYS A 318 17.40 4.11 38.85
CA CYS A 318 16.15 3.38 38.91
C CYS A 318 16.31 1.96 38.34
N PRO A 319 15.61 0.96 38.92
CA PRO A 319 15.65 -0.39 38.40
C PRO A 319 15.08 -0.47 36.98
N ALA A 320 15.29 -1.61 36.32
CA ALA A 320 14.75 -1.84 34.99
C ALA A 320 13.22 -1.62 34.95
N TYR A 321 12.75 -1.04 33.86
CA TYR A 321 11.35 -0.74 33.55
C TYR A 321 10.70 0.31 34.46
N THR A 322 11.52 1.14 35.11
CA THR A 322 11.06 2.29 35.90
C THR A 322 11.75 3.57 35.43
N ALA A 323 11.12 4.72 35.64
CA ALA A 323 11.70 6.03 35.37
C ALA A 323 11.76 6.86 36.65
N CYS A 324 12.78 7.71 36.74
CA CYS A 324 12.86 8.68 37.83
C CYS A 324 11.89 9.82 37.55
N VAL A 325 10.91 10.01 38.44
CA VAL A 325 9.96 11.12 38.35
C VAL A 325 9.89 11.77 39.72
N SER A 326 10.34 13.04 39.80
CA SER A 326 10.32 13.83 41.04
C SER A 326 10.99 13.12 42.22
N GLY A 327 12.17 12.53 41.99
CA GLY A 327 12.95 11.83 43.03
C GLY A 327 12.44 10.42 43.39
N SER A 328 11.40 9.90 42.72
CA SER A 328 10.89 8.55 42.93
C SER A 328 10.96 7.71 41.67
N CYS A 329 11.39 6.45 41.79
CA CYS A 329 11.34 5.50 40.68
C CYS A 329 9.94 4.91 40.54
N ILE A 330 9.26 5.19 39.44
CA ILE A 330 7.90 4.69 39.16
C ILE A 330 7.92 3.71 37.98
N PRO A 331 7.08 2.66 37.99
CA PRO A 331 6.88 1.81 36.82
C PRO A 331 6.37 2.64 35.63
N VAL A 332 6.87 2.35 34.44
CA VAL A 332 6.47 3.02 33.20
C VAL A 332 5.69 2.06 32.32
N ASP A 333 4.54 2.53 31.84
CA ASP A 333 3.77 1.83 30.83
C ASP A 333 4.38 2.04 29.43
N GLY A 334 4.49 0.98 28.66
CA GLY A 334 4.96 1.04 27.28
C GLY A 334 4.08 1.90 26.39
N GLU A 335 2.77 1.88 26.62
CA GLU A 335 1.81 2.67 25.86
C GLU A 335 2.13 4.17 25.96
N LEU A 336 2.52 4.63 27.15
CA LEU A 336 2.88 6.01 27.42
C LEU A 336 4.13 6.43 26.63
N LEU A 337 5.13 5.56 26.57
CA LEU A 337 6.36 5.82 25.81
C LEU A 337 6.07 5.90 24.31
N ASN A 338 5.27 4.97 23.79
CA ASN A 338 4.85 4.95 22.40
C ASN A 338 4.06 6.22 22.03
N GLN A 339 3.11 6.63 22.87
CA GLN A 339 2.34 7.87 22.67
C GLN A 339 3.23 9.12 22.69
N ASN A 340 4.22 9.21 23.59
CA ASN A 340 5.14 10.35 23.61
C ASN A 340 6.02 10.37 22.35
N MET A 341 6.45 9.20 21.85
CA MET A 341 7.23 9.12 20.61
C MET A 341 6.45 9.72 19.42
N LEU A 342 5.13 9.52 19.35
CA LEU A 342 4.30 10.10 18.28
C LEU A 342 4.37 11.63 18.19
N LEU A 343 4.67 12.34 19.28
CA LEU A 343 4.89 13.80 19.27
C LEU A 343 6.07 14.21 18.39
N THR A 344 7.07 13.33 18.29
CA THR A 344 8.27 13.53 17.47
C THR A 344 8.13 12.96 16.06
N ALA A 345 7.04 12.23 15.78
CA ALA A 345 6.84 11.48 14.55
C ALA A 345 5.60 11.93 13.75
N PRO A 346 5.58 13.18 13.22
CA PRO A 346 4.41 13.73 12.54
C PRO A 346 3.99 12.94 11.29
N ARG A 347 4.94 12.26 10.63
CA ARG A 347 4.65 11.40 9.47
C ARG A 347 3.87 10.15 9.86
N ILE A 348 4.20 9.53 10.99
CA ILE A 348 3.50 8.35 11.50
C ILE A 348 2.06 8.73 11.84
N LEU A 349 1.88 9.79 12.64
CA LEU A 349 0.57 10.32 13.00
C LEU A 349 -0.30 10.65 11.78
N LYS A 350 0.27 11.37 10.80
CA LYS A 350 -0.44 11.68 9.56
C LYS A 350 -0.85 10.40 8.84
N GLY A 351 0.05 9.42 8.75
CA GLY A 351 -0.20 8.16 8.10
C GLY A 351 -1.31 7.34 8.76
N ILE A 352 -1.38 7.31 10.09
CA ILE A 352 -2.47 6.63 10.83
C ILE A 352 -3.81 7.32 10.57
N ARG A 353 -3.84 8.66 10.52
CA ARG A 353 -5.07 9.39 10.16
C ARG A 353 -5.55 9.08 8.75
N GLU A 354 -4.62 8.97 7.80
CA GLU A 354 -4.94 8.56 6.42
C GLU A 354 -5.55 7.14 6.38
N LEU A 355 -5.02 6.19 7.16
CA LEU A 355 -5.58 4.84 7.29
C LEU A 355 -7.02 4.88 7.83
N ARG A 356 -7.27 5.67 8.88
CA ARG A 356 -8.61 5.85 9.46
C ARG A 356 -9.61 6.39 8.42
N ILE A 357 -9.21 7.39 7.64
CA ILE A 357 -10.05 7.95 6.55
C ILE A 357 -10.37 6.88 5.50
N GLN A 358 -9.42 6.00 5.15
CA GLN A 358 -9.64 4.91 4.20
C GLN A 358 -10.65 3.87 4.72
N GLN A 359 -10.69 3.64 6.04
CA GLN A 359 -11.68 2.77 6.68
C GLN A 359 -13.08 3.41 6.80
N GLY A 360 -13.28 4.62 6.26
CA GLY A 360 -14.56 5.33 6.29
C GLY A 360 -14.90 5.91 7.66
N THR A 361 -13.98 5.84 8.63
CA THR A 361 -14.10 6.50 9.93
C THR A 361 -13.67 7.97 9.79
N ARG A 362 -14.58 8.89 10.13
CA ARG A 362 -14.31 10.34 10.11
C ARG A 362 -13.25 10.69 11.17
N PRO A 363 -12.37 11.67 10.91
CA PRO A 363 -11.24 12.01 11.78
C PRO A 363 -11.64 12.49 13.17
#